data_AF-A0A9E4CWL1-F1
#
_entry.id   AF-A0A9E4CWL1-F1
#
_cell.length_a   1.000
_cell.length_b   1.000
_cell.length_c   1.000
_cell.angle_alpha   90.00
_cell.angle_beta   90.00
_cell.angle_gamma   90.00
#
_symmetry.space_group_name_H-M   'P 1'
#
loop_
_entity.id
_entity.type
_entity.pdbx_description
1 polymer ?
#
loop_
_entity_poly.entity_id
_entity_poly.type
_entity_poly.pdbx_seq_one_letter_code
_entity_poly.pdbx_strand_id
1 'polypeptide(L)'
;MALTQRSRSAIYAGLSDVITDPQAVEEMLAYFPARDVEEPVTKEFLRAEMSVLSAELRGEMSDLRTELRGEMSGLRTELRDEMAALRLDMEAKFNRLLFQLLASMAAFVSLVLAISRLS
;
A
#
# COMPACT_ATOMS: atom_id res chain seq x y z
N MET A 1 32.94 -21.47 -15.20
CA MET A 1 31.79 -21.55 -16.13
C MET A 1 31.42 -23.02 -16.24
N ALA A 2 30.24 -23.44 -15.80
CA ALA A 2 29.90 -24.86 -15.71
C ALA A 2 29.37 -25.39 -17.05
N LEU A 3 29.81 -26.60 -17.44
CA LEU A 3 29.46 -27.24 -18.71
C LEU A 3 28.23 -28.13 -18.54
N THR A 4 27.46 -28.34 -19.60
CA THR A 4 26.38 -29.35 -19.57
C THR A 4 26.97 -30.76 -19.46
N GLN A 5 26.23 -31.71 -18.91
CA GLN A 5 26.68 -33.11 -18.78
C GLN A 5 27.04 -33.74 -20.14
N ARG A 6 26.29 -33.41 -21.20
CA ARG A 6 26.57 -33.85 -22.57
C ARG A 6 27.87 -33.24 -23.12
N SER A 7 28.10 -31.94 -22.88
CA SER A 7 29.35 -31.29 -23.29
C SER A 7 30.55 -31.85 -22.53
N ARG A 8 30.40 -32.12 -21.22
CA ARG A 8 31.45 -32.69 -20.38
C ARG A 8 31.85 -34.10 -20.84
N SER A 9 30.89 -34.96 -21.18
CA SER A 9 31.20 -36.31 -21.67
C SER A 9 31.88 -36.30 -23.03
N ALA A 10 31.46 -35.42 -23.94
CA ALA A 10 32.10 -35.24 -25.24
C ALA A 10 33.56 -34.75 -25.10
N ILE A 11 33.81 -33.82 -24.18
CA ILE A 11 35.16 -33.31 -23.91
C ILE A 11 36.04 -34.38 -23.24
N TYR A 12 35.51 -35.16 -22.30
CA TYR A 12 36.23 -36.27 -21.68
C TYR A 12 36.68 -37.30 -22.73
N ALA A 13 35.78 -37.71 -23.63
CA ALA A 13 36.08 -38.68 -24.67
C ALA A 13 37.14 -38.16 -25.67
N GLY A 14 37.06 -36.90 -26.08
CA GLY A 14 38.04 -36.29 -26.99
C GLY A 14 39.41 -36.07 -26.32
N LEU A 15 39.45 -35.64 -25.06
CA LEU A 15 40.70 -35.42 -24.34
C LEU A 15 41.40 -36.72 -23.96
N SER A 16 40.66 -37.80 -23.70
CA SER A 16 41.23 -39.11 -23.40
C SER A 16 41.97 -39.76 -24.58
N ASP A 17 41.73 -39.29 -25.81
CA ASP A 17 42.46 -39.74 -27.01
C ASP A 17 43.79 -38.98 -27.18
N VAL A 18 43.88 -37.76 -26.65
CA VAL A 18 45.05 -36.86 -26.78
C VAL A 18 45.96 -36.95 -25.55
N ILE A 19 45.39 -37.08 -24.36
CA ILE A 19 46.10 -37.14 -23.08
C ILE A 19 45.97 -38.58 -22.57
N THR A 20 47.08 -39.32 -22.61
CA THR A 20 47.14 -40.73 -22.20
C THR A 20 46.98 -40.92 -20.69
N ASP A 21 47.19 -39.85 -19.90
CA ASP A 21 46.99 -39.85 -18.45
C ASP A 21 45.54 -39.48 -18.08
N PRO A 22 44.74 -40.42 -17.54
CA PRO A 22 43.36 -40.16 -17.16
C PRO A 22 43.23 -39.14 -16.02
N GLN A 23 44.23 -39.05 -15.13
CA GLN A 23 44.18 -38.14 -13.97
C GLN A 23 44.30 -36.68 -14.43
N ALA A 24 45.13 -36.40 -15.42
CA ALA A 24 45.27 -35.07 -16.00
C ALA A 24 43.96 -34.58 -16.65
N VAL A 25 43.23 -35.47 -17.35
CA VAL A 25 41.93 -35.13 -17.95
C VAL A 25 40.88 -34.83 -16.86
N GLU A 26 40.89 -35.60 -15.78
CA GLU A 26 39.98 -35.42 -14.65
C GLU A 26 40.26 -34.12 -13.89
N GLU A 27 41.53 -33.79 -13.63
CA GLU A 27 41.95 -32.52 -13.03
C GLU A 27 41.56 -31.33 -13.91
N MET A 28 41.77 -31.42 -15.24
CA MET A 28 41.36 -30.37 -16.16
C MET A 28 39.84 -30.16 -16.17
N LEU A 29 39.07 -31.24 -16.10
CA LEU A 29 37.61 -31.18 -16.04
C LEU A 29 37.09 -30.75 -14.67
N ALA A 30 37.87 -30.87 -13.59
CA ALA A 30 37.49 -30.35 -12.27
C ALA A 30 37.32 -28.82 -12.28
N TYR A 31 38.07 -28.10 -13.14
CA TYR A 31 37.89 -26.67 -13.36
C TYR A 31 36.58 -26.31 -14.09
N PHE A 32 35.89 -27.31 -14.69
CA PHE A 32 34.63 -27.15 -15.41
C PHE A 32 33.56 -28.15 -14.93
N PRO A 33 33.04 -27.99 -13.70
CA PRO A 33 32.05 -28.91 -13.15
C PRO A 33 30.79 -28.95 -14.02
N ALA A 34 30.12 -30.11 -14.03
CA ALA A 34 28.85 -30.25 -14.72
C ALA A 34 27.79 -29.39 -14.02
N ARG A 35 27.09 -28.53 -14.77
CA ARG A 35 25.78 -28.03 -14.37
C ARG A 35 24.75 -28.99 -14.94
N ASP A 36 24.01 -29.66 -14.06
CA ASP A 36 22.69 -30.13 -14.44
C ASP A 36 21.86 -28.87 -14.75
N VAL A 37 21.45 -28.72 -16.01
CA VAL A 37 20.86 -27.46 -16.53
C VAL A 37 19.40 -27.30 -16.07
N GLU A 38 18.86 -28.22 -15.29
CA GLU A 38 17.51 -28.13 -14.76
C GLU A 38 17.61 -28.47 -13.28
N GLU A 39 17.59 -27.47 -12.41
CA GLU A 39 17.05 -27.71 -11.06
C GLU A 39 15.61 -28.16 -11.31
N PRO A 40 15.26 -29.43 -11.04
CA PRO A 40 13.92 -29.90 -11.33
C PRO A 40 12.97 -29.12 -10.43
N VAL A 41 12.14 -28.29 -11.04
CA VAL A 41 11.02 -27.64 -10.35
C VAL A 41 10.10 -28.76 -9.88
N THR A 42 10.25 -29.17 -8.62
CA THR A 42 9.46 -30.25 -8.04
C THR A 42 8.04 -29.76 -7.74
N LYS A 43 7.09 -30.69 -7.67
CA LYS A 43 5.71 -30.39 -7.28
C LYS A 43 5.66 -29.77 -5.88
N GLU A 44 6.58 -30.19 -5.02
CA GLU A 44 6.78 -29.73 -3.65
C GLU A 44 7.27 -28.28 -3.63
N PHE A 45 8.25 -27.94 -4.48
CA PHE A 45 8.72 -26.56 -4.65
C PHE A 45 7.58 -25.64 -5.10
N LEU A 46 6.83 -26.03 -6.13
CA LEU A 46 5.69 -25.24 -6.60
C LEU A 46 4.58 -25.12 -5.54
N ARG A 47 4.34 -26.15 -4.74
CA ARG A 47 3.38 -26.08 -3.62
C ARG A 47 3.86 -25.13 -2.53
N ALA A 48 5.15 -25.12 -2.22
CA ALA A 48 5.73 -24.19 -1.27
C ALA A 48 5.57 -22.74 -1.75
N GLU A 49 6.00 -22.44 -2.97
CA GLU A 49 5.86 -21.11 -3.60
C GLU A 49 4.40 -20.63 -3.63
N MET A 50 3.47 -21.51 -4.05
CA MET A 50 2.04 -21.19 -4.06
C MET A 50 1.47 -20.94 -2.66
N SER A 51 1.98 -21.65 -1.65
CA SER A 51 1.58 -21.44 -0.25
C SER A 51 2.09 -20.10 0.29
N VAL A 52 3.32 -19.73 -0.05
CA VAL A 52 3.92 -18.43 0.31
C VAL A 52 3.12 -17.31 -0.32
N LEU A 53 2.91 -17.35 -1.64
CA LEU A 53 2.12 -16.34 -2.35
C LEU A 53 0.68 -16.23 -1.80
N SER A 54 0.05 -17.37 -1.46
CA SER A 54 -1.28 -17.37 -0.86
C SER A 54 -1.30 -16.73 0.53
N ALA A 55 -0.23 -16.87 1.31
CA ALA A 55 -0.10 -16.24 2.62
C ALA A 55 0.13 -14.73 2.49
N GLU A 56 1.00 -14.31 1.57
CA GLU A 56 1.27 -12.91 1.26
C GLU A 56 0.00 -12.18 0.81
N LEU A 57 -0.72 -12.72 -0.17
CA LEU A 57 -1.98 -12.13 -0.64
C LEU A 57 -3.04 -12.04 0.46
N ARG A 58 -3.08 -13.00 1.40
CA ARG A 58 -3.97 -12.94 2.56
C ARG A 58 -3.55 -11.84 3.54
N GLY A 59 -2.25 -11.64 3.72
CA GLY A 59 -1.67 -10.55 4.49
C GLY A 59 -2.05 -9.20 3.91
N GLU A 60 -1.74 -8.96 2.64
CA GLU A 60 -2.05 -7.72 1.93
C GLU A 60 -3.57 -7.40 1.96
N MET A 61 -4.42 -8.40 1.76
CA MET A 61 -5.89 -8.22 1.85
C MET A 61 -6.37 -7.91 3.27
N SER A 62 -5.67 -8.38 4.30
CA SER A 62 -5.97 -8.05 5.70
C SER A 62 -5.54 -6.62 6.04
N ASP A 63 -4.38 -6.21 5.54
CA ASP A 63 -3.83 -4.87 5.75
C ASP A 63 -4.72 -3.83 5.06
N LEU A 64 -5.05 -4.05 3.78
CA LEU A 64 -5.96 -3.18 3.02
C LEU A 64 -7.34 -3.05 3.70
N ARG A 65 -7.88 -4.15 4.25
CA ARG A 65 -9.15 -4.11 4.99
C ARG A 65 -9.04 -3.26 6.25
N THR A 66 -7.89 -3.31 6.93
CA THR A 66 -7.64 -2.54 8.15
C THR A 66 -7.50 -1.07 7.83
N GLU A 67 -6.74 -0.73 6.79
CA GLU A 67 -6.59 0.63 6.28
C GLU A 67 -7.94 1.24 5.89
N LEU A 68 -8.72 0.56 5.04
CA LEU A 68 -10.04 1.03 4.63
C LEU A 68 -11.01 1.25 5.80
N ARG A 69 -10.94 0.40 6.84
CA ARG A 69 -11.73 0.61 8.06
C ARG A 69 -11.27 1.83 8.85
N GLY A 70 -9.95 2.04 8.93
CA GLY A 70 -9.35 3.22 9.54
C GLY A 70 -9.79 4.49 8.84
N GLU A 71 -9.63 4.56 7.52
CA GLU A 71 -10.06 5.70 6.70
C GLU A 71 -11.55 5.98 6.84
N MET A 72 -12.41 4.96 6.75
CA MET A 72 -13.86 5.12 6.92
C MET A 72 -14.24 5.62 8.32
N SER A 73 -13.51 5.19 9.36
CA SER A 73 -13.70 5.70 10.71
C SER A 73 -13.29 7.17 10.80
N GLY A 74 -12.14 7.53 10.20
CA GLY A 74 -11.64 8.90 10.14
C GLY A 74 -12.60 9.85 9.42
N LEU A 75 -13.08 9.47 8.24
CA LEU A 75 -14.07 10.23 7.48
C LEU A 75 -15.37 10.42 8.26
N ARG A 76 -15.83 9.39 8.99
CA ARG A 76 -17.02 9.51 9.84
C ARG A 76 -16.82 10.51 10.99
N THR A 77 -15.65 10.53 11.61
CA THR A 77 -15.35 11.52 12.66
C THR A 77 -15.28 12.93 12.09
N GLU A 78 -14.59 13.12 10.97
CA GLU A 78 -14.45 14.41 10.30
C GLU A 78 -15.82 14.99 9.92
N LEU A 79 -16.68 14.20 9.25
CA LEU A 79 -18.04 14.64 8.91
C LEU A 79 -18.88 15.00 10.13
N ARG A 80 -18.71 14.28 11.25
CA ARG A 80 -19.44 14.59 12.49
C ARG A 80 -18.99 15.93 13.07
N ASP A 81 -17.69 16.18 13.07
CA ASP A 81 -17.11 17.40 13.60
C ASP A 81 -17.45 18.61 12.72
N GLU A 82 -17.39 18.46 11.39
CA GLU A 82 -17.84 19.48 10.45
C GLU A 82 -19.33 19.83 10.62
N MET A 83 -20.20 18.82 10.78
CA MET A 83 -21.62 19.03 11.04
C MET A 83 -21.87 19.74 12.37
N ALA A 84 -21.10 19.43 13.42
CA ALA A 84 -21.19 20.11 14.69
C ALA A 84 -20.73 21.58 14.58
N ALA A 85 -19.62 21.83 13.88
CA ALA A 85 -19.12 23.17 13.62
C ALA A 85 -20.11 24.00 12.81
N LEU A 86 -20.70 23.43 11.76
CA LEU A 86 -21.72 24.09 10.95
C LEU A 86 -22.96 24.46 11.79
N ARG A 87 -23.41 23.56 12.67
CA ARG A 87 -24.53 23.83 13.57
C ARG A 87 -24.26 25.03 14.49
N LEU A 88 -23.08 25.06 15.10
CA LEU A 88 -22.67 26.17 15.97
C LEU A 88 -22.57 27.49 15.22
N ASP A 89 -22.02 27.48 13.99
CA ASP A 89 -21.95 28.67 13.14
C ASP A 89 -23.34 29.19 12.77
N MET A 90 -24.28 28.29 12.44
CA MET A 90 -25.66 28.68 12.17
C MET A 90 -26.37 29.27 13.41
N GLU A 91 -26.22 28.64 14.58
CA GLU A 91 -26.77 29.16 15.85
C GLU A 91 -26.19 30.55 16.18
N ALA A 92 -24.88 30.74 16.00
CA ALA A 92 -24.22 32.02 16.20
C ALA A 92 -24.72 33.10 15.24
N LYS A 93 -24.84 32.77 13.94
CA LYS A 93 -25.38 33.69 12.92
C LYS A 93 -26.83 34.06 13.21
N PHE A 94 -27.66 33.09 13.59
CA PHE A 94 -29.05 33.34 13.94
C PHE A 94 -29.19 34.25 15.16
N ASN A 95 -28.43 33.99 16.23
CA ASN A 95 -28.41 34.85 17.42
C ASN A 95 -27.93 36.27 17.10
N ARG A 96 -26.93 36.40 16.23
CA ARG A 96 -26.46 37.72 15.76
C ARG A 96 -27.55 38.48 15.01
N LEU A 97 -28.28 37.80 14.12
CA LEU A 97 -29.40 38.42 13.39
C LEU A 97 -30.53 38.84 14.33
N LEU A 98 -30.91 37.99 15.28
CA LEU A 98 -31.93 38.33 16.29
C LEU A 98 -31.51 39.55 17.12
N PHE A 99 -30.26 39.60 17.58
CA PHE A 99 -29.75 40.74 18.32
C PHE A 99 -29.77 42.02 17.49
N GLN A 100 -29.35 41.95 16.22
CA GLN A 100 -29.39 43.09 15.29
C GLN A 100 -30.82 43.59 15.04
N LEU A 101 -31.78 42.67 14.89
CA LEU A 101 -33.19 43.02 14.69
C LEU A 101 -33.80 43.67 15.95
N LEU A 102 -33.51 43.14 17.14
CA LEU A 102 -33.96 43.77 18.38
C LEU A 102 -33.35 45.16 18.56
N ALA A 103 -32.06 45.32 18.27
CA ALA A 103 -31.38 46.61 18.34
C ALA A 103 -31.99 47.63 17.36
N SER A 104 -32.28 47.23 16.13
CA SER A 104 -32.90 48.12 15.13
C SER A 104 -34.34 48.49 15.51
N MET A 105 -35.12 47.56 16.05
CA MET A 105 -36.46 47.85 16.58
C MET A 105 -36.42 48.83 17.75
N ALA A 106 -35.50 48.64 18.70
CA ALA A 106 -35.33 49.55 19.83
C ALA A 106 -34.91 50.96 19.39
N ALA A 107 -34.01 51.07 18.40
CA ALA A 107 -33.62 52.33 17.80
C ALA A 107 -34.81 53.02 17.10
N PHE A 108 -35.61 52.26 16.36
CA PHE A 108 -36.80 52.77 15.69
C PHE A 108 -37.85 53.29 16.68
N VAL A 109 -38.16 52.53 17.73
CA VAL A 109 -39.10 52.95 18.79
C VAL A 109 -38.60 54.22 19.47
N SER A 110 -37.31 54.30 19.78
CA SER A 110 -36.71 55.49 20.40
C SER A 110 -36.83 56.73 19.51
N LEU A 111 -36.63 56.57 18.19
CA LEU A 111 -36.79 57.64 17.21
C LEU A 111 -38.24 58.14 17.14
N VAL A 112 -39.21 57.23 17.07
CA VAL A 112 -40.65 57.58 17.04
C VAL A 112 -41.04 58.37 18.29
N LEU A 113 -40.62 57.90 19.47
CA LEU A 113 -40.89 58.60 20.74
C LEU A 113 -40.26 59.99 20.79
N ALA A 114 -39.06 60.17 20.24
CA ALA A 114 -38.43 61.48 20.15
C ALA A 114 -39.24 62.44 19.26
N ILE A 115 -39.66 61.99 18.08
CA ILE A 115 -40.49 62.79 17.15
C ILE A 115 -41.82 63.17 17.82
N SER A 116 -42.49 62.23 18.49
CA SER A 116 -43.76 62.50 19.17
C SER A 116 -43.66 63.52 20.31
N ARG A 117 -42.46 63.76 20.90
CA ARG A 117 -42.26 64.80 21.93
C ARG A 117 -41.96 66.19 21.37
N LEU A 118 -41.57 66.28 20.10
CA LEU A 118 -41.23 67.54 19.42
C LEU A 118 -42.42 68.17 18.67
N SER A 119 -43.43 67.37 18.33
CA SER A 119 -44.75 67.81 17.80
C SER A 119 -45.68 68.28 18.92
#